data_AF-A0A851QJU5-F1
#
_entry.id   AF-A0A851QJU5-F1
#
_cell.length_a   1.000
_cell.length_b   1.000
_cell.length_c   1.000
_cell.angle_alpha   90.00
_cell.angle_beta   90.00
_cell.angle_gamma   90.00
#
_symmetry.space_group_name_H-M   'P 1'
#
loop_
_entity.id
_entity.type
_entity.pdbx_description
1 polymer ?
#
loop_
_entity_poly.entity_id
_entity_poly.type
_entity_poly.pdbx_seq_one_letter_code
_entity_poly.pdbx_strand_id
1 'polypeptide(L)'
;FAPTIGIDPDKESELLWLARECLVTPLPPQWKACQDIAGGDIYFFNFENGLSTWEHPCDEHYRQLVIREREKLLARGSMKKEKKEKKEKKEKK
;
A
#
# COMPACT_ATOMS: atom_id res chain seq x y z
N PHE A 1 -9.45 3.37 -5.21
CA PHE A 1 -7.99 3.24 -5.05
C PHE A 1 -7.58 2.69 -3.69
N ALA A 2 -8.01 3.22 -2.53
CA ALA A 2 -7.66 2.58 -1.25
C ALA A 2 -8.10 1.09 -1.14
N PRO A 3 -9.32 0.70 -1.54
CA PRO A 3 -9.71 -0.71 -1.56
C PRO A 3 -8.92 -1.55 -2.59
N THR A 4 -8.45 -0.92 -3.67
CA THR A 4 -7.70 -1.58 -4.77
C THR A 4 -6.40 -2.19 -4.28
N ILE A 5 -5.77 -1.56 -3.29
CA ILE A 5 -4.55 -2.01 -2.63
C ILE A 5 -4.81 -2.66 -1.25
N GLY A 6 -6.08 -2.94 -0.93
CA GLY A 6 -6.47 -3.63 0.30
C GLY A 6 -6.45 -2.78 1.57
N ILE A 7 -6.57 -1.45 1.46
CA ILE A 7 -6.66 -0.54 2.61
C ILE A 7 -8.13 -0.26 2.93
N ASP A 8 -8.53 -0.49 4.18
CA ASP A 8 -9.82 -0.04 4.71
C ASP A 8 -9.73 1.43 5.17
N PRO A 9 -10.42 2.39 4.50
CA PRO A 9 -10.32 3.81 4.84
C PRO A 9 -10.77 4.14 6.27
N ASP A 10 -11.73 3.40 6.82
CA ASP A 10 -12.26 3.61 8.17
C ASP A 10 -11.37 2.99 9.27
N LYS A 11 -10.68 1.88 8.98
CA LYS A 11 -9.85 1.15 9.96
C LYS A 11 -8.38 1.52 9.89
N GLU A 12 -7.90 1.84 8.70
CA GLU A 12 -6.48 1.99 8.37
C GLU A 12 -6.24 3.39 7.76
N SER A 13 -6.77 4.42 8.42
CA SER A 13 -6.59 5.82 8.02
C SER A 13 -5.11 6.23 7.98
N GLU A 14 -4.27 5.61 8.82
CA GLU A 14 -2.80 5.76 8.80
C GLU A 14 -2.14 5.18 7.56
N LEU A 15 -2.84 4.38 6.73
CA LEU A 15 -2.33 3.83 5.48
C LEU A 15 -2.90 4.56 4.25
N LEU A 16 -3.93 5.40 4.41
CA LEU A 16 -4.55 6.13 3.30
C LEU A 16 -3.57 7.01 2.50
N TRP A 17 -2.47 7.45 3.12
CA TRP A 17 -1.42 8.18 2.40
C TRP A 17 -0.81 7.34 1.28
N LEU A 18 -0.67 6.01 1.44
CA LEU A 18 -0.21 5.09 0.40
C LEU A 18 -1.18 5.07 -0.79
N ALA A 19 -2.48 5.03 -0.53
CA ALA A 19 -3.49 5.07 -1.59
C ALA A 19 -3.49 6.41 -2.34
N ARG A 20 -3.28 7.52 -1.60
CA ARG A 20 -3.12 8.84 -2.21
C ARG A 20 -1.85 8.87 -3.04
N GLU A 21 -0.73 8.41 -2.52
CA GLU A 21 0.55 8.40 -3.21
C GLU A 21 0.48 7.55 -4.48
N CYS A 22 -0.12 6.35 -4.44
CA CYS A 22 -0.35 5.50 -5.60
C CYS A 22 -1.17 6.19 -6.72
N LEU A 23 -2.09 7.09 -6.35
CA LEU A 23 -2.88 7.89 -7.28
C LEU A 23 -2.11 9.05 -7.93
N VAL A 24 -1.15 9.65 -7.20
CA VAL A 24 -0.35 10.78 -7.70
C VAL A 24 1.01 10.36 -8.23
N THR A 25 1.47 9.16 -7.90
CA THR A 25 2.75 8.61 -8.34
C THR A 25 2.68 8.38 -9.84
N PRO A 26 3.48 9.11 -10.64
CA PRO A 26 3.62 8.78 -12.05
C PRO A 26 4.22 7.38 -12.16
N LEU A 27 3.83 6.63 -13.20
CA LEU A 27 4.39 5.31 -13.44
C LEU A 27 5.93 5.36 -13.37
N PRO A 28 6.57 4.39 -12.71
CA PRO A 28 8.03 4.32 -12.71
C PRO A 28 8.52 4.28 -14.16
N PRO A 29 9.68 4.89 -14.48
CA PRO A 29 10.17 5.01 -15.84
C PRO A 29 10.39 3.65 -16.55
N GLN A 30 10.56 2.58 -15.77
CA GLN A 30 10.67 1.21 -16.30
C GLN A 30 9.34 0.62 -16.77
N TRP A 31 8.19 1.20 -16.44
CA TRP A 31 6.87 0.74 -16.86
C TRP A 31 6.29 1.65 -17.96
N LYS A 32 5.78 1.07 -19.05
CA LYS A 32 4.93 1.80 -20.01
C LYS A 32 3.61 1.10 -20.23
N ALA A 33 2.58 1.92 -20.42
CA ALA A 33 1.32 1.48 -21.00
C ALA A 33 1.55 1.17 -22.49
N CYS A 34 1.37 -0.09 -22.85
CA CYS A 34 1.39 -0.58 -24.21
C CYS A 34 -0.04 -1.00 -24.57
N GLN A 35 -0.44 -0.75 -25.82
CA GLN A 35 -1.70 -1.24 -26.33
C GLN A 35 -1.47 -2.60 -26.97
N ASP A 36 -2.31 -3.56 -26.63
CA ASP A 36 -2.30 -4.87 -27.27
C ASP A 36 -2.89 -4.79 -28.69
N ILE A 37 -2.26 -5.52 -29.62
CA ILE A 37 -2.64 -5.51 -31.04
C ILE A 37 -3.83 -6.43 -31.35
N ALA A 38 -4.18 -7.36 -30.47
CA ALA A 38 -5.27 -8.30 -30.67
C ALA A 38 -6.61 -7.75 -30.16
N GLY A 39 -6.61 -7.01 -29.05
CA GLY A 39 -7.84 -6.48 -28.42
C GLY A 39 -7.93 -4.96 -28.32
N GLY A 40 -6.81 -4.24 -28.46
CA GLY A 40 -6.76 -2.80 -28.17
C GLY A 40 -6.74 -2.48 -26.67
N ASP A 41 -6.66 -3.50 -25.81
CA ASP A 41 -6.54 -3.33 -24.36
C ASP A 41 -5.18 -2.76 -23.97
N ILE A 42 -5.17 -1.93 -22.93
CA ILE A 42 -3.92 -1.36 -22.39
C ILE A 42 -3.37 -2.29 -21.33
N TYR A 43 -2.12 -2.72 -21.52
CA TYR A 43 -1.35 -3.46 -20.52
C TYR A 43 -0.09 -2.67 -20.15
N PHE A 44 0.45 -2.93 -18.96
CA PHE A 44 1.68 -2.31 -18.49
C PHE A 44 2.84 -3.27 -18.69
N PHE A 45 3.86 -2.84 -19.43
CA PHE A 45 5.07 -3.60 -19.67
C PHE A 45 6.25 -2.98 -18.93
N ASN A 46 6.99 -3.80 -18.20
CA ASN A 46 8.21 -3.45 -17.52
C ASN A 46 9.42 -3.77 -18.41
N PHE A 47 10.13 -2.74 -18.84
CA PHE A 47 11.30 -2.87 -19.72
C PHE A 47 12.57 -3.31 -18.97
N GLU A 48 12.58 -3.26 -17.64
CA GLU A 48 13.75 -3.63 -16.82
C GLU A 48 13.84 -5.14 -16.62
N ASN A 49 12.71 -5.80 -16.31
CA ASN A 49 12.65 -7.24 -16.04
C ASN A 49 11.84 -8.04 -17.07
N GLY A 50 11.22 -7.37 -18.04
CA GLY A 50 10.41 -8.00 -19.09
C GLY A 50 9.04 -8.51 -18.61
N LEU A 51 8.56 -8.08 -17.44
CA LEU A 51 7.24 -8.47 -16.94
C LEU A 51 6.13 -7.64 -17.59
N SER A 52 5.05 -8.30 -17.99
CA SER A 52 3.79 -7.66 -18.37
C SER A 52 2.74 -7.86 -17.28
N THR A 53 1.92 -6.85 -17.03
CA THR A 53 0.75 -6.95 -16.17
C THR A 53 -0.42 -6.17 -16.74
N TRP A 54 -1.62 -6.65 -16.44
CA TRP A 54 -2.88 -5.99 -16.76
C TRP A 54 -3.34 -5.05 -15.64
N GLU A 55 -2.71 -5.15 -14.46
CA GLU A 55 -2.96 -4.28 -13.31
C GLU A 55 -1.93 -3.13 -13.25
N HIS A 56 -2.28 -2.02 -12.59
CA HIS A 56 -1.35 -0.90 -12.47
C HIS A 56 -0.12 -1.34 -11.65
N PRO A 57 1.12 -1.12 -12.11
CA PRO A 57 2.32 -1.68 -11.47
C PRO A 57 2.57 -1.12 -10.06
N CYS A 58 2.00 0.05 -9.75
CA CYS A 58 2.02 0.56 -8.38
C CYS A 58 1.11 -0.25 -7.45
N ASP A 59 0.03 -0.86 -7.92
CA ASP A 59 -0.93 -1.55 -7.04
C ASP A 59 -0.28 -2.71 -6.28
N GLU A 60 0.55 -3.53 -6.95
CA GLU A 60 1.27 -4.61 -6.30
C GLU A 60 2.32 -4.10 -5.30
N HIS A 61 3.09 -3.06 -5.69
CA HIS A 61 4.07 -2.44 -4.80
C HIS A 61 3.39 -1.87 -3.54
N TYR A 62 2.28 -1.16 -3.69
CA TYR A 62 1.58 -0.55 -2.58
C TYR A 62 0.85 -1.59 -1.73
N ARG A 63 0.32 -2.69 -2.30
CA ARG A 63 -0.19 -3.84 -1.50
C ARG A 63 0.90 -4.38 -0.57
N GLN A 64 2.11 -4.58 -1.07
CA GLN A 64 3.23 -5.07 -0.24
C GLN A 64 3.63 -4.05 0.85
N LEU A 65 3.64 -2.75 0.51
CA LEU A 65 3.87 -1.68 1.50
C LEU A 65 2.80 -1.65 2.59
N VAL A 66 1.53 -1.80 2.22
CA VAL A 66 0.38 -1.85 3.14
C VAL A 66 0.54 -3.00 4.12
N ILE A 67 0.87 -4.21 3.64
CA ILE A 67 1.10 -5.37 4.51
C ILE A 67 2.22 -5.06 5.51
N ARG A 68 3.36 -4.55 5.04
CA ARG A 68 4.52 -4.24 5.88
C ARG A 68 4.24 -3.15 6.91
N GLU A 69 3.55 -2.09 6.51
CA GLU A 69 3.25 -0.96 7.39
C GLU A 69 2.16 -1.33 8.39
N ARG A 70 1.18 -2.16 8.00
CA ARG A 70 0.19 -2.75 8.90
C ARG A 70 0.85 -3.61 9.96
N GLU A 71 1.81 -4.46 9.61
CA GLU A 71 2.58 -5.24 10.58
C GLU A 71 3.36 -4.34 11.56
N LYS A 72 3.98 -3.27 11.05
CA LYS A 72 4.65 -2.28 11.92
C LYS A 72 3.69 -1.54 12.84
N LEU A 73 2.51 -1.15 12.34
CA LEU A 73 1.48 -0.48 13.14
C LEU A 73 0.94 -1.41 14.22
N LEU A 74 0.75 -2.69 13.92
CA LEU A 74 0.39 -3.70 14.92
C LEU A 74 1.50 -3.84 15.98
N ALA A 75 2.78 -3.88 15.57
CA ALA A 75 3.91 -3.94 16.48
C ALA A 75 4.03 -2.67 17.36
N ARG A 76 3.85 -1.48 16.79
CA ARG A 76 3.85 -0.20 17.53
C ARG A 76 2.60 -0.02 18.39
N GLY A 77 1.45 -0.52 17.95
CA GLY A 77 0.19 -0.50 18.67
C GLY A 77 0.27 -1.31 19.96
N SER A 78 0.91 -2.48 19.91
CA SER A 78 1.19 -3.30 21.09
C SER A 78 2.08 -2.58 22.11
N MET A 79 3.13 -1.89 21.66
CA MET A 79 3.96 -1.06 22.56
C MET A 79 3.20 0.14 23.15
N LYS A 80 2.33 0.81 22.36
CA LYS A 80 1.53 1.94 22.86
C LYS A 80 0.48 1.48 23.88
N LYS A 81 -0.14 0.31 23.67
CA LYS A 81 -1.14 -0.25 24.59
C LYS A 81 -0.53 -0.68 25.92
N GLU A 82 0.63 -1.35 25.88
CA GLU A 82 1.36 -1.76 27.08
C GLU A 82 1.86 -0.54 27.89
N LYS A 83 2.34 0.51 27.21
CA LYS A 83 2.81 1.75 27.87
C LYS A 83 1.67 2.54 28.51
N LYS A 84 0.47 2.52 27.91
CA LYS A 84 -0.74 3.15 28.47
C LYS A 84 -1.24 2.41 29.71
N GLU A 85 -1.28 1.08 29.66
CA GLU A 85 -1.69 0.23 30.78
C GLU A 85 -0.74 0.34 31.98
N LYS A 86 0.57 0.44 31.73
CA LYS A 86 1.60 0.62 32.77
C LYS A 86 1.53 2.02 33.42
N LYS A 87 1.06 3.04 32.69
CA LYS A 87 0.87 4.40 33.21
C LYS A 87 -0.38 4.49 34.09
N GLU A 88 -1.50 3.91 33.66
CA GLU A 88 -2.75 3.87 34.45
C GLU A 88 -2.59 3.08 35.77
N LYS A 89 -1.79 2.01 35.78
CA LYS A 89 -1.51 1.24 37.01
C LYS A 89 -0.61 1.98 38.01
N LYS A 90 0.14 2.99 37.54
CA LYS A 90 1.04 3.81 38.37
C LYS A 90 0.34 5.04 38.97
N GLU A 91 -0.72 5.53 38.34
CA GLU A 91 -1.51 6.68 38.84
C GLU A 91 -2.59 6.26 39.86
N LYS A 92 -2.86 4.96 40.01
CA LYS A 92 -3.88 4.41 40.91
C LYS A 92 -3.31 3.79 42.21
N LYS A 93 -2.04 4.03 42.51
CA LYS A 93 -1.31 3.50 43.68
C LYS A 93 -0.57 4.63 44.38
#